data_AF-A0A6I0S5S7-F1
#
_entry.id   AF-A0A6I0S5S7-F1
#
_cell.length_a   1.000
_cell.length_b   1.000
_cell.length_c   1.000
_cell.angle_alpha   90.00
_cell.angle_beta   90.00
_cell.angle_gamma   90.00
#
_symmetry.space_group_name_H-M   'P 1'
#
loop_
_entity.id
_entity.type
_entity.pdbx_description
1 polymer ?
#
loop_
_entity_poly.entity_id
_entity_poly.type
_entity_poly.pdbx_seq_one_letter_code
_entity_poly.pdbx_strand_id
1 'polypeptide(L)' 'GLPATDVYAMAQVEGAGKPLSNLQNGQMVKIRQNASGVVTGLTIDTGNNQQVLFTRQPDGSFIRAR' A
#
# COMPACT_ATOMS: atom_id res chain seq x y z
N GLY A 1 -8.85 9.64 -1.15
CA GLY A 1 -9.00 8.26 -0.64
C GLY A 1 -8.35 7.30 -1.62
N LEU A 2 -7.93 6.11 -1.16
CA LEU A 2 -7.38 5.09 -2.04
C LEU A 2 -8.50 4.47 -2.88
N PRO A 3 -8.38 4.37 -4.23
CA PRO A 3 -9.35 3.65 -5.04
C PRO A 3 -9.43 2.18 -4.62
N ALA A 4 -10.65 1.61 -4.56
CA ALA A 4 -10.84 0.20 -4.19
C ALA A 4 -10.04 -0.75 -5.11
N THR A 5 -9.97 -0.44 -6.41
CA THR A 5 -9.18 -1.20 -7.39
C THR A 5 -7.70 -1.29 -7.00
N ASP A 6 -7.13 -0.18 -6.54
CA ASP A 6 -5.73 -0.11 -6.12
C ASP A 6 -5.52 -0.89 -4.81
N VAL A 7 -6.46 -0.79 -3.87
CA VAL A 7 -6.46 -1.58 -2.62
C VAL A 7 -6.45 -3.07 -2.93
N TYR A 8 -7.33 -3.54 -3.82
CA TYR A 8 -7.41 -4.95 -4.20
C TYR A 8 -6.12 -5.42 -4.86
N ALA A 9 -5.53 -4.65 -5.77
CA ALA A 9 -4.27 -4.99 -6.42
C ALA A 9 -3.11 -5.09 -5.42
N MET A 10 -3.03 -4.18 -4.44
CA MET A 10 -2.03 -4.25 -3.37
C MET A 10 -2.25 -5.46 -2.45
N ALA A 11 -3.50 -5.79 -2.11
CA ALA A 11 -3.83 -6.94 -1.28
C ALA A 11 -3.42 -8.28 -1.92
N GLN A 12 -3.39 -8.37 -3.26
CA GLN A 12 -2.88 -9.58 -3.94
C GLN A 12 -1.38 -9.82 -3.72
N VAL A 13 -0.61 -8.75 -3.45
CA VAL A 13 0.86 -8.80 -3.34
C VAL A 13 1.40 -8.49 -1.94
N GLU A 14 0.51 -8.35 -0.94
CA GLU A 14 0.88 -7.94 0.42
C GLU A 14 1.75 -8.98 1.16
N GLY A 15 1.66 -10.25 0.75
CA GLY A 15 2.45 -11.37 1.26
C GLY A 15 2.16 -11.73 2.72
N ALA A 16 3.12 -12.41 3.36
CA ALA A 16 2.98 -12.87 4.75
C ALA A 16 2.75 -11.70 5.73
N GLY A 17 1.91 -11.95 6.73
CA GLY A 17 1.46 -10.96 7.73
C GLY A 17 0.30 -10.07 7.25
N LYS A 18 0.01 -10.07 5.94
CA LYS A 18 -1.09 -9.34 5.32
C LYS A 18 -1.27 -7.91 5.88
N PRO A 19 -0.24 -7.06 5.76
CA PRO A 19 -0.19 -5.76 6.44
C PRO A 19 -1.31 -4.81 6.02
N LEU A 20 -1.86 -4.97 4.82
CA LEU A 20 -2.98 -4.15 4.34
C LEU A 20 -4.31 -4.74 4.82
N SER A 21 -4.51 -6.06 4.72
CA SER A 21 -5.74 -6.70 5.19
C SER A 21 -5.89 -6.67 6.72
N ASN A 22 -4.78 -6.62 7.46
CA ASN A 22 -4.76 -6.55 8.92
C ASN A 22 -4.62 -5.12 9.47
N LEU A 23 -4.77 -4.10 8.61
CA LEU A 23 -4.66 -2.70 9.02
C LEU A 23 -5.64 -2.38 10.15
N GLN A 24 -5.12 -1.85 11.26
CA GLN A 24 -5.91 -1.49 12.43
C GLN A 24 -6.24 0.00 12.45
N ASN A 25 -7.31 0.36 13.16
CA ASN A 25 -7.59 1.77 13.40
C ASN A 25 -6.47 2.39 14.24
N GLY A 26 -6.08 3.63 13.91
CA GLY A 26 -4.94 4.33 14.52
C GLY A 26 -3.58 3.99 13.91
N GLN A 27 -3.49 3.01 13.00
CA GLN A 27 -2.24 2.70 12.29
C GLN A 27 -1.96 3.76 11.20
N MET A 28 -0.74 4.28 11.15
CA MET A 28 -0.37 5.29 10.16
C MET A 28 -0.12 4.66 8.79
N VAL A 29 -0.71 5.28 7.77
CA VAL A 29 -0.43 4.99 6.36
C VAL A 29 0.00 6.27 5.65
N LYS A 30 0.96 6.15 4.73
CA LYS A 30 1.36 7.25 3.84
C LYS A 30 0.97 6.90 2.42
N ILE A 31 0.20 7.77 1.78
CA ILE A 31 -0.22 7.61 0.40
C ILE A 31 0.58 8.59 -0.46
N ARG A 32 1.23 8.08 -1.50
CA ARG A 32 1.87 8.88 -2.54
C ARG A 32 0.92 8.95 -3.73
N GLN A 33 0.60 10.16 -4.17
CA GLN A 33 -0.21 10.42 -5.35
C GLN A 33 0.56 11.29 -6.33
N ASN A 34 0.30 11.13 -7.62
CA ASN A 34 0.81 12.06 -8.64
C ASN A 34 -0.09 13.31 -8.74
N ALA A 35 0.27 14.25 -9.63
CA ALA A 35 -0.47 15.48 -9.87
C ALA A 35 -1.93 15.27 -10.31
N SER A 36 -2.26 14.09 -10.84
CA SER A 36 -3.62 13.69 -11.26
C SER A 36 -4.40 12.96 -10.17
N GLY A 37 -3.84 12.81 -8.96
CA GLY A 37 -4.47 12.11 -7.84
C GLY A 37 -4.38 10.58 -7.90
N VAL A 38 -3.68 10.02 -8.89
CA VAL A 38 -3.46 8.57 -9.01
C VAL A 38 -2.50 8.11 -7.94
N VAL A 39 -2.83 7.04 -7.21
CA VAL A 39 -1.97 6.46 -6.18
C VAL A 39 -0.76 5.80 -6.85
N THR A 40 0.43 6.27 -6.51
CA THR A 40 1.70 5.73 -7.00
C THR A 40 2.42 4.91 -5.93
N GLY A 41 2.02 5.04 -4.67
CA GLY A 41 2.45 4.12 -3.63
C GLY A 41 1.72 4.26 -2.30
N LEU A 42 1.86 3.23 -1.47
CA LEU A 42 1.31 3.15 -0.12
C LEU A 42 2.40 2.62 0.82
N THR A 43 2.69 3.35 1.89
CA THR A 43 3.54 2.87 2.98
C THR A 43 2.68 2.59 4.20
N ILE A 44 2.81 1.38 4.76
CA ILE A 44 2.13 0.95 5.98
C ILE A 44 3.20 0.74 7.06
N ASP A 45 3.05 1.39 8.20
CA ASP A 45 3.88 1.10 9.38
C ASP A 45 3.32 -0.15 10.07
N THR A 46 4.10 -1.24 10.10
CA THR A 46 3.68 -2.51 10.71
C THR A 46 4.10 -2.64 12.17
N GLY A 47 4.60 -1.57 12.79
CA GLY A 47 5.19 -1.58 14.12
C GLY A 47 6.65 -2.05 14.11
N ASN A 48 7.31 -1.97 15.26
CA ASN A 48 8.72 -2.36 15.45
C ASN A 48 9.68 -1.67 14.46
N ASN A 49 9.40 -0.42 14.08
CA ASN A 49 10.14 0.34 13.07
C ASN A 49 10.15 -0.33 11.68
N GLN A 50 9.25 -1.27 11.41
CA GLN A 50 9.11 -1.93 10.12
C GLN A 50 8.04 -1.24 9.28
N GLN A 51 8.34 -1.07 8.00
CA GLN A 51 7.41 -0.51 7.04
C GLN A 51 7.28 -1.45 5.85
N VAL A 52 6.09 -1.50 5.29
CA VAL A 52 5.84 -2.16 4.02
C VAL A 52 5.47 -1.10 3.00
N LEU A 53 6.14 -1.13 1.84
CA LEU A 53 5.89 -0.22 0.75
C LEU A 53 5.25 -0.97 -0.43
N PHE A 54 4.16 -0.42 -0.94
CA PHE A 54 3.58 -0.78 -2.22
C PHE A 54 3.89 0.30 -3.24
N THR A 55 4.35 -0.09 -4.43
CA THR A 55 4.68 0.85 -5.52
C THR A 55 3.94 0.43 -6.78
N ARG A 56 3.20 1.38 -7.37
CA ARG A 56 2.48 1.17 -8.62
C ARG A 56 3.48 1.07 -9.78
N GLN A 57 3.30 0.07 -10.62
CA GLN A 57 4.05 -0.14 -11.85
C GLN A 57 3.39 0.59 -13.03
N PRO A 58 4.12 0.81 -14.14
CA PRO A 58 3.55 1.46 -15.32
C PRO A 58 2.31 0.75 -15.89
N ASP A 59 2.25 -0.57 -15.79
CA ASP A 59 1.12 -1.41 -16.22
C ASP A 59 -0.09 -1.37 -15.27
N GLY A 60 0.02 -0.64 -14.16
CA GLY A 60 -1.01 -0.51 -13.13
C GLY A 60 -1.03 -1.62 -12.09
N SER A 61 -0.15 -2.62 -12.20
CA SER A 61 0.10 -3.57 -11.12
C SER A 61 0.82 -2.91 -9.94
N PHE A 62 0.90 -3.62 -8.81
CA PHE A 62 1.65 -3.19 -7.64
C PHE A 62 2.70 -4.21 -7.29
N ILE A 63 3.85 -3.72 -6.84
CA ILE A 63 4.88 -4.55 -6.20
C ILE A 63 5.01 -4.16 -4.73
N ARG A 64 5.43 -5.11 -3.92
CA ARG A 64 5.75 -4.91 -2.51
C ARG A 64 7.26 -4.86 -2.28
N ALA A 65 7.69 -3.91 -1.45
CA ALA A 65 9.01 -3.83 -0.85
C ALA A 65 8.92 -3.80 0.69
N ARG A 66 10.00 -4.20 1.36
CA ARG A 66 10.18 -4.17 2.82
C ARG A 66 11.38 -3.30 3.15
#